data_AF-A0A3M1QYV1-F1
#
_entry.id   AF-A0A3M1QYV1-F1
#
_cell.length_a   1.000
_cell.length_b   1.000
_cell.length_c   1.000
_cell.angle_alpha   90.00
_cell.angle_beta   90.00
_cell.angle_gamma   90.00
#
_symmetry.space_group_name_H-M   'P 1'
#
loop_
_entity.id
_entity.type
_entity.pdbx_description
1 polymer ?
#
loop_
_entity_poly.entity_id
_entity_poly.type
_entity_poly.pdbx_seq_one_letter_code
_entity_poly.pdbx_strand_id
1 'polypeptide(L)'
;MCGRGLFPPTRRVVSVRSVSFGSESNDVSETERTPTLAPAPPTPRRAPLWHVVLLDDDDHTYEYVIEMLMKLFHHTPERAYEMACEVDSTGRVIVETTVLE
;
A
#
# COMPACT_ATOMS: atom_id res chain seq x y z
N MET A 1 -18.46 27.39 1.25
CA MET A 1 -19.55 26.98 0.33
C MET A 1 -19.53 25.46 0.25
N CYS A 2 -20.31 24.78 1.10
CA CYS A 2 -20.38 23.32 1.14
C CYS A 2 -21.52 22.86 0.21
N GLY A 3 -21.14 22.34 -0.96
CA GLY A 3 -22.06 21.78 -1.94
C GLY A 3 -22.48 20.37 -1.54
N ARG A 4 -23.78 20.20 -1.33
CA ARG A 4 -24.47 18.93 -1.03
C ARG A 4 -24.41 17.99 -2.24
N GLY A 5 -24.04 16.73 -2.00
CA GLY A 5 -24.12 15.66 -2.98
C GLY A 5 -24.61 14.37 -2.30
N LEU A 6 -25.92 14.17 -2.35
CA LEU A 6 -26.65 13.01 -1.86
C LEU A 6 -26.40 11.81 -2.80
N PHE A 7 -25.74 10.74 -2.34
CA PHE A 7 -25.81 9.43 -3.00
C PHE A 7 -25.62 8.27 -1.99
N PRO A 8 -26.50 7.25 -1.98
CA PRO A 8 -26.49 6.18 -0.99
C PRO A 8 -25.39 5.11 -1.19
N PRO A 9 -25.12 4.29 -0.17
CA PRO A 9 -23.96 3.38 -0.11
C PRO A 9 -24.24 2.01 -0.74
N THR A 10 -23.48 1.63 -1.78
CA THR A 10 -23.38 0.23 -2.22
C THR A 10 -21.93 -0.12 -2.60
N ARG A 11 -21.24 -0.72 -1.62
CA ARG A 11 -20.49 -1.99 -1.73
C ARG A 11 -19.56 -2.20 -2.93
N ARG A 12 -18.24 -2.15 -2.64
CA ARG A 12 -17.08 -2.89 -3.24
C ARG A 12 -16.93 -2.74 -4.78
N VAL A 13 -15.76 -2.41 -5.32
CA VAL A 13 -14.53 -3.21 -5.28
C VAL A 13 -13.32 -2.27 -5.45
N VAL A 14 -12.33 -2.40 -4.56
CA VAL A 14 -11.00 -1.79 -4.76
C VAL A 14 -10.28 -2.57 -5.86
N SER A 15 -10.25 -2.01 -7.06
CA SER A 15 -9.44 -2.53 -8.17
C SER A 15 -8.01 -2.01 -8.00
N VAL A 16 -7.13 -2.81 -7.40
CA VAL A 16 -5.67 -2.55 -7.42
C VAL A 16 -5.17 -2.82 -8.83
N ARG A 17 -5.09 -1.77 -9.66
CA ARG A 17 -4.39 -1.81 -10.94
C ARG A 17 -2.90 -1.72 -10.67
N SER A 18 -2.19 -2.85 -10.75
CA SER A 18 -0.74 -2.85 -10.93
C SER A 18 -0.41 -2.18 -12.26
N VAL A 19 0.36 -1.09 -12.24
CA VAL A 19 0.87 -0.45 -13.45
C VAL A 19 2.21 -1.12 -13.79
N SER A 20 2.22 -1.97 -14.81
CA SER A 20 3.46 -2.50 -15.39
C SER A 20 3.97 -1.50 -16.42
N PHE A 21 5.15 -0.95 -16.17
CA PHE A 21 5.86 -0.04 -17.06
C PHE A 21 6.42 -0.86 -18.23
N GLY A 22 5.88 -0.67 -19.42
CA GLY A 22 6.38 -1.29 -20.65
C GLY A 22 7.35 -0.35 -21.36
N SER A 23 8.51 -0.87 -21.77
CA SER A 23 9.35 -0.24 -22.77
C SER A 23 9.70 -1.24 -23.88
N GLU A 24 9.35 -0.81 -25.09
CA GLU A 24 9.65 -1.25 -26.45
C GLU A 24 10.73 -2.33 -26.73
N SER A 25 10.29 -3.28 -27.57
CA SER A 25 10.92 -3.96 -28.72
C SER A 25 12.44 -3.87 -28.96
N ASN A 26 13.04 -5.06 -29.15
CA ASN A 26 13.96 -5.31 -30.27
C ASN A 26 13.84 -6.75 -30.78
N ASP A 27 13.74 -6.86 -32.10
CA ASP A 27 13.68 -8.06 -32.94
C ASP A 27 15.12 -8.54 -33.24
N VAL A 28 15.46 -9.79 -32.87
CA VAL A 28 16.57 -10.54 -33.50
C VAL A 28 16.25 -12.04 -33.43
N SER A 29 16.11 -12.63 -34.61
CA SER A 29 16.00 -14.06 -34.90
C SER A 29 17.35 -14.80 -34.75
N GLU A 30 17.41 -15.94 -34.04
CA GLU A 30 18.29 -17.06 -34.43
C GLU A 30 17.90 -18.38 -33.76
N THR A 31 17.81 -19.42 -34.59
CA THR A 31 17.66 -20.84 -34.25
C THR A 31 18.89 -21.35 -33.49
N GLU A 32 18.72 -22.04 -32.34
CA GLU A 32 19.43 -23.30 -32.02
C GLU A 32 19.10 -23.84 -30.61
N ARG A 33 18.76 -25.15 -30.58
CA ARG A 33 18.85 -26.14 -29.47
C ARG A 33 18.20 -25.77 -28.14
N THR A 34 17.04 -26.37 -27.88
CA THR A 34 16.48 -26.50 -26.52
C THR A 34 17.27 -27.56 -25.74
N PRO A 35 18.14 -27.23 -24.77
CA PRO A 35 18.46 -28.20 -23.73
C PRO A 35 17.16 -28.45 -22.97
N THR A 36 16.75 -29.72 -22.84
CA THR A 36 15.64 -30.08 -21.95
C THR A 36 16.11 -29.79 -20.52
N LEU A 37 15.85 -28.56 -20.07
CA LEU A 37 16.12 -28.11 -18.72
C LEU A 37 15.17 -28.89 -17.81
N ALA A 38 15.72 -29.67 -16.89
CA ALA A 38 14.95 -30.27 -15.82
C ALA A 38 14.09 -29.18 -15.13
N PRO A 39 12.86 -29.50 -14.68
CA PRO A 39 12.02 -28.50 -14.03
C PRO A 39 12.78 -27.88 -12.86
N ALA A 40 12.93 -26.55 -12.89
CA ALA A 40 13.56 -25.82 -11.81
C ALA A 40 12.86 -26.15 -10.48
N PRO A 41 13.60 -26.25 -9.35
CA PRO A 41 12.99 -26.49 -8.06
C PRO A 41 11.93 -25.42 -7.77
N PRO A 42 10.79 -25.77 -7.13
CA PRO A 42 9.74 -24.82 -6.84
C PRO A 42 10.33 -23.69 -5.98
N THR A 43 10.27 -22.46 -6.48
CA THR A 43 10.69 -21.29 -5.71
C THR A 43 9.80 -21.17 -4.47
N PRO A 44 10.36 -21.03 -3.26
CA PRO A 44 9.56 -20.88 -2.06
C PRO A 44 8.70 -19.62 -2.18
N ARG A 45 7.39 -19.76 -1.94
CA ARG A 45 6.47 -18.62 -1.92
C ARG A 45 6.83 -17.74 -0.73
N ARG A 46 7.13 -16.47 -0.99
CA ARG A 46 7.37 -15.47 0.06
C ARG A 46 6.09 -15.22 0.86
N ALA A 47 6.23 -14.97 2.16
CA ALA A 47 5.11 -14.53 2.99
C ALA A 47 4.51 -13.23 2.40
N PRO A 48 3.19 -13.11 2.32
CA PRO A 48 2.55 -11.87 1.89
C PRO A 48 2.81 -10.77 2.94
N LEU A 49 3.21 -9.59 2.46
CA LEU A 49 3.35 -8.39 3.27
C LEU A 49 2.01 -7.66 3.37
N TRP A 50 1.75 -7.06 4.53
CA TRP A 50 0.51 -6.37 4.87
C TRP A 50 0.81 -4.93 5.25
N HIS A 51 0.00 -4.01 4.73
CA HIS A 51 0.09 -2.60 5.10
C HIS A 51 -0.82 -2.31 6.29
N VAL A 52 -0.26 -1.72 7.33
CA VAL A 52 -1.00 -1.12 8.44
C VAL A 52 -1.43 0.26 7.99
N VAL A 53 -2.73 0.48 7.89
CA VAL A 53 -3.32 1.73 7.42
C VAL A 53 -4.03 2.40 8.60
N LEU A 54 -3.69 3.65 8.86
CA LEU A 54 -4.43 4.51 9.76
C LEU A 54 -5.57 5.16 8.97
N LEU A 55 -6.78 5.09 9.51
CA LEU A 55 -7.96 5.74 8.93
C LEU A 55 -8.30 6.97 9.76
N ASP A 56 -8.81 7.98 9.06
CA ASP A 56 -9.29 9.20 9.69
C ASP A 56 -10.56 8.92 10.52
N ASP A 57 -10.64 9.53 11.69
CA ASP A 57 -11.73 9.40 12.64
C ASP A 57 -11.96 10.77 13.32
N ASP A 58 -13.19 11.27 13.21
CA ASP A 58 -13.57 12.63 13.65
C ASP A 58 -13.53 12.82 15.19
N ASP A 59 -13.43 11.73 15.98
CA ASP A 59 -13.46 11.78 17.44
C ASP A 59 -12.05 11.84 18.09
N HIS A 60 -10.97 11.83 17.30
CA HIS A 60 -9.59 11.79 17.81
C HIS A 60 -8.84 13.12 17.61
N THR A 61 -8.15 13.61 18.65
CA THR A 61 -7.31 14.82 18.55
C THR A 61 -5.91 14.52 18.01
N TYR A 62 -5.29 15.53 17.42
CA TYR A 62 -3.92 15.44 16.87
C TYR A 62 -2.90 14.98 17.92
N GLU A 63 -2.97 15.48 19.16
CA GLU A 63 -2.01 15.11 20.19
C GLU A 63 -2.05 13.61 20.50
N TYR A 64 -3.26 13.03 20.57
CA TYR A 64 -3.43 11.61 20.84
C TYR A 64 -2.90 10.74 19.68
N VAL A 65 -3.23 11.10 18.44
CA VAL A 65 -2.77 10.37 17.24
C VAL A 65 -1.23 10.37 17.17
N ILE A 66 -0.60 11.52 17.44
CA ILE A 66 0.86 11.65 17.44
C ILE A 66 1.49 10.80 18.55
N GLU A 67 0.98 10.88 19.78
CA GLU A 67 1.47 10.04 20.89
C GLU A 67 1.31 8.55 20.60
N MET A 68 0.21 8.15 19.98
CA MET A 68 -0.04 6.76 19.60
C MET A 68 0.97 6.28 18.55
N LEU A 69 1.22 7.09 17.51
CA LEU A 69 2.20 6.77 16.47
C LEU A 69 3.63 6.65 17.04
N MET A 70 3.98 7.49 18.00
CA MET A 70 5.26 7.40 18.70
C MET A 70 5.36 6.14 19.59
N LYS A 71 4.31 5.81 20.35
CA LYS A 71 4.34 4.67 21.29
C LYS A 71 4.28 3.30 20.60
N LEU A 72 3.51 3.18 19.51
CA LEU A 72 3.34 1.90 18.81
C LEU A 72 4.42 1.66 17.76
N PHE A 73 4.73 2.68 16.95
CA PHE A 73 5.61 2.53 15.78
C PHE A 73 6.97 3.20 15.95
N HIS A 74 7.22 3.83 17.11
CA HIS A 74 8.49 4.51 17.42
C HIS A 74 8.90 5.57 16.38
N HIS A 75 7.91 6.22 15.76
CA HIS A 75 8.15 7.33 14.85
C HIS A 75 8.63 8.58 15.60
N THR A 76 9.41 9.42 14.92
CA THR A 76 9.76 10.74 15.44
C THR A 76 8.51 11.63 15.48
N PRO A 77 8.44 12.61 16.41
CA PRO A 77 7.28 13.48 16.52
C PRO A 77 7.00 14.27 15.24
N GLU A 78 8.04 14.64 14.48
CA GLU A 78 7.88 15.34 13.20
C GLU A 78 7.18 14.46 12.17
N ARG A 79 7.62 13.19 12.05
CA ARG A 79 7.01 12.25 11.10
C ARG A 79 5.59 11.90 11.51
N ALA A 80 5.33 11.72 12.80
CA ALA A 80 4.01 11.45 13.33
C ALA A 80 3.04 12.61 13.06
N TYR A 81 3.50 13.86 13.18
CA TYR A 81 2.71 15.04 12.85
C TYR A 81 2.38 15.11 11.36
N GLU A 82 3.37 14.89 10.48
CA GLU A 82 3.13 14.85 9.03
C GLU A 82 2.08 13.79 8.66
N MET A 83 2.18 12.59 9.23
CA MET A 83 1.20 11.52 8.99
C MET A 83 -0.19 11.86 9.52
N ALA A 84 -0.29 12.58 10.65
CA ALA A 84 -1.57 13.05 11.18
C ALA A 84 -2.21 14.11 10.26
N CYS A 85 -1.43 15.02 9.67
CA CYS A 85 -1.96 15.96 8.66
C CYS A 85 -2.35 15.25 7.35
N GLU A 86 -1.59 14.24 6.95
CA GLU A 86 -1.87 13.46 5.75
C GLU A 86 -3.15 12.63 5.91
N VAL A 87 -3.41 12.06 7.10
CA VAL A 87 -4.62 11.27 7.35
C VAL A 87 -5.88 12.14 7.38
N ASP A 88 -5.83 13.33 8.00
CA ASP A 88 -6.95 14.29 8.04
C ASP A 88 -7.35 14.76 6.62
N SER A 89 -6.35 15.01 5.76
CA SER A 89 -6.61 15.48 4.39
C SER A 89 -7.00 14.37 3.41
N THR A 90 -6.45 13.17 3.54
CA THR A 90 -6.63 12.07 2.57
C THR A 90 -7.63 11.01 3.06
N GLY A 91 -7.98 11.03 4.35
CA GLY A 91 -8.82 10.04 5.03
C GLY A 91 -8.10 8.72 5.39
N ARG A 92 -6.85 8.55 4.95
CA ARG A 92 -6.06 7.32 5.16
C ARG A 92 -4.57 7.54 4.94
N VAL A 93 -3.73 6.85 5.71
CA VAL A 93 -2.26 6.84 5.54
C VAL A 93 -1.68 5.46 5.86
N ILE A 94 -0.62 5.06 5.16
CA ILE A 94 0.09 3.80 5.43
C ILE A 94 1.17 4.09 6.47
N VAL A 95 1.11 3.42 7.62
CA VAL A 95 2.04 3.62 8.74
C VAL A 95 3.22 2.67 8.63
N GLU A 96 2.96 1.37 8.43
CA GLU A 96 4.00 0.35 8.35
C GLU A 96 3.61 -0.80 7.42
N THR A 97 4.61 -1.54 6.93
CA THR A 97 4.40 -2.76 6.15
C THR A 97 5.03 -3.94 6.90
N THR A 98 4.20 -4.86 7.40
CA THR A 98 4.62 -5.99 8.22
C THR A 98 4.14 -7.34 7.67
N VAL A 99 4.70 -8.43 8.18
CA VAL A 99 4.20 -9.79 7.91
C VAL A 99 3.02 -10.09 8.84
N LEU A 100 2.03 -10.83 8.35
CA LEU A 100 0.96 -11.35 9.19
C LEU A 100 1.37 -12.78 9.59
N GLU A 101 1.53 -13.00 10.89
CA GLU A 101 1.80 -14.33 11.47
C GLU A 101 0.51 -15.13 11.68
#